data_AF-A0A831RL47-F1
#
_entry.id   AF-A0A831RL47-F1
#
_cell.length_a   1.000
_cell.length_b   1.000
_cell.length_c   1.000
_cell.angle_alpha   90.00
_cell.angle_beta   90.00
_cell.angle_gamma   90.00
#
_symmetry.space_group_name_H-M   'P 1'
#
loop_
_entity.id
_entity.type
_entity.pdbx_description
1 polymer ?
#
loop_
_entity_poly.entity_id
_entity_poly.type
_entity_poly.pdbx_seq_one_letter_code
_entity_poly.pdbx_strand_id
1 'polypeptide(L)'
;QILHIMRQVLTSVAKDTYARPGYRHPLSEATIQDIRDCLTLISAREQELSLAAGRPSRARPRFVDEPSDGVVVTLEPRTKAPRKGHDPD
;
A
#
# COMPACT_ATOMS: atom_id res chain seq x y z
N GLN A 1 -2.98 -12.45 -3.33
CA GLN A 1 -3.58 -12.48 -1.98
C GLN A 1 -2.69 -13.24 -0.99
N ILE A 2 -2.25 -14.47 -1.30
CA ILE A 2 -1.37 -15.27 -0.41
C ILE A 2 -0.05 -14.56 -0.07
N LEU A 3 0.67 -14.05 -1.06
CA LEU A 3 1.97 -13.38 -0.85
C LEU A 3 1.88 -12.17 0.10
N HIS A 4 0.80 -11.41 0.01
CA HIS A 4 0.54 -10.28 0.90
C HIS A 4 0.41 -10.72 2.37
N ILE A 5 -0.33 -11.81 2.61
CA ILE A 5 -0.51 -12.39 3.95
C ILE A 5 0.82 -12.96 4.45
N MET A 6 1.57 -13.68 3.62
CA MET A 6 2.89 -14.21 4.00
C MET A 6 3.85 -13.10 4.41
N ARG A 7 3.90 -12.01 3.64
CA ARG A 7 4.70 -10.82 3.97
C ARG A 7 4.31 -10.21 5.31
N GLN A 8 3.00 -10.05 5.57
CA GLN A 8 2.49 -9.53 6.84
C GLN A 8 2.88 -10.42 8.02
N VAL A 9 2.69 -11.75 7.90
CA VAL A 9 3.03 -12.72 8.96
C VAL A 9 4.52 -12.68 9.26
N LEU A 10 5.38 -12.76 8.24
CA LEU A 10 6.84 -12.70 8.43
C LEU A 10 7.29 -11.37 9.05
N THR A 11 6.65 -10.26 8.66
CA THR A 11 6.93 -8.95 9.25
C THR A 11 6.48 -8.89 10.72
N SER A 12 5.36 -9.51 11.08
CA SER A 12 4.93 -9.61 12.48
C SER A 12 5.94 -10.41 13.31
N VAL A 13 6.37 -11.57 12.81
CA VAL A 13 7.39 -12.40 13.47
C VAL A 13 8.68 -11.62 13.66
N ALA A 14 9.14 -10.88 12.63
CA ALA A 14 10.34 -10.05 12.73
C ALA A 14 10.22 -8.93 13.77
N LYS A 15 9.03 -8.34 13.93
CA LYS A 15 8.76 -7.33 14.97
C LYS A 15 8.73 -7.95 16.37
N ASP A 16 8.05 -9.08 16.53
CA ASP A 16 7.90 -9.76 17.83
C ASP A 16 9.23 -10.32 18.33
N THR A 17 10.12 -10.70 17.41
CA THR A 17 11.45 -11.24 17.72
C THR A 17 12.53 -10.18 17.82
N TYR A 18 12.21 -8.90 17.57
CA TYR A 18 13.18 -7.81 17.62
C TYR A 18 13.85 -7.73 19.00
N ALA A 19 15.18 -7.83 19.02
CA ALA A 19 16.00 -7.63 20.19
C ALA A 19 16.74 -6.28 20.12
N ARG A 20 16.80 -5.57 21.26
CA ARG A 20 17.60 -4.35 21.36
C ARG A 20 19.10 -4.69 21.18
N PRO A 21 19.90 -3.79 20.58
CA PRO A 21 21.34 -3.97 20.48
C PRO A 21 21.96 -4.28 21.85
N GLY A 22 22.83 -5.29 21.90
CA GLY A 22 23.44 -5.78 23.14
C GLY A 22 22.66 -6.88 23.86
N TYR A 23 21.43 -7.18 23.46
CA TYR A 23 20.69 -8.37 23.90
C TYR A 23 20.80 -9.49 22.86
N ARG A 24 20.81 -10.74 23.33
CA ARG A 24 20.79 -11.90 22.44
C ARG A 24 19.44 -11.97 21.71
N HIS A 25 19.48 -12.01 20.39
CA HIS A 25 18.30 -12.20 19.57
C HIS A 25 17.71 -13.61 19.79
N PRO A 26 16.38 -13.78 19.87
CA PRO A 26 15.75 -15.08 20.10
C PRO A 26 15.89 -16.04 18.91
N LEU A 27 16.03 -15.50 17.70
CA LEU A 27 16.31 -16.26 16.48
C LEU A 27 17.80 -16.30 16.18
N SER A 28 18.25 -17.37 15.51
CA SER A 28 19.61 -17.47 15.00
C SER A 28 19.87 -16.52 13.83
N GLU A 29 21.12 -16.10 13.62
CA GLU A 29 21.49 -15.26 12.47
C GLU A 29 21.09 -15.88 11.12
N ALA A 30 21.21 -17.20 10.99
CA ALA A 30 20.77 -17.93 9.80
C ALA A 30 19.26 -17.74 9.56
N THR A 31 18.44 -17.93 10.61
CA THR A 31 16.99 -17.74 10.52
C THR A 31 16.62 -16.29 10.17
N ILE A 32 17.35 -15.32 10.72
CA ILE A 32 17.11 -13.90 10.39
C ILE A 32 17.42 -13.66 8.91
N GLN A 33 18.50 -14.24 8.38
CA GLN A 33 18.85 -14.13 6.96
C GLN A 33 17.79 -14.79 6.07
N ASP A 34 17.34 -16.00 6.42
CA ASP A 34 16.28 -16.71 5.68
C ASP A 34 14.99 -15.88 5.60
N ILE A 35 14.62 -15.19 6.68
CA ILE A 35 13.45 -14.29 6.70
C ILE A 35 13.65 -13.12 5.72
N ARG A 36 14.83 -12.49 5.69
CA ARG A 36 15.13 -11.39 4.75
C ARG A 36 15.07 -11.85 3.30
N ASP A 37 15.66 -13.01 3.01
CA ASP A 37 15.70 -13.58 1.67
C ASP A 37 14.28 -13.94 1.22
N CYS A 38 13.48 -14.55 2.10
CA CYS A 38 12.09 -14.86 1.82
C CYS A 38 11.26 -13.60 1.53
N LEU A 39 11.39 -12.55 2.33
CA LEU A 39 10.71 -11.26 2.10
C LEU A 39 11.12 -10.62 0.76
N THR A 40 12.38 -10.77 0.36
CA THR A 40 12.88 -10.30 -0.94
C THR A 40 12.23 -11.06 -2.09
N LEU A 41 12.17 -12.40 -2.01
CA LEU A 41 11.52 -13.24 -3.02
C LEU A 41 10.02 -12.97 -3.13
N ILE A 42 9.34 -12.78 -1.99
CA ILE A 42 7.92 -12.40 -1.98
C ILE A 42 7.72 -11.08 -2.71
N SER A 43 8.53 -10.07 -2.41
CA SER A 43 8.42 -8.73 -3.01
C SER A 43 8.64 -8.77 -4.52
N ALA A 44 9.66 -9.50 -4.99
CA ALA A 44 9.92 -9.70 -6.41
C ALA A 44 8.71 -10.36 -7.11
N ARG A 45 8.16 -11.41 -6.50
CA ARG A 45 7.00 -12.12 -7.07
C ARG A 45 5.73 -11.26 -7.08
N GLU A 46 5.50 -10.47 -6.04
CA GLU A 46 4.38 -9.53 -6.01
C GLU A 46 4.49 -8.47 -7.12
N GLN A 47 5.70 -8.00 -7.41
CA GLN A 47 5.96 -7.06 -8.51
C GLN A 47 5.66 -7.71 -9.87
N GLU A 48 6.16 -8.93 -10.12
CA GLU A 48 5.88 -9.69 -11.36
C GLU A 48 4.38 -9.85 -11.60
N LEU A 49 3.63 -10.26 -10.57
CA LEU A 49 2.18 -10.45 -10.67
C LEU A 49 1.45 -9.12 -10.91
N SER A 50 1.91 -8.04 -10.29
CA SER A 50 1.32 -6.70 -10.47
C SER A 50 1.53 -6.16 -11.88
N LEU A 51 2.73 -6.39 -12.45
CA LEU A 51 3.03 -6.08 -13.84
C LEU A 51 2.16 -6.89 -14.81
N ALA A 52 2.04 -8.21 -14.59
CA ALA A 52 1.21 -9.09 -15.41
C ALA A 52 -0.28 -8.72 -15.36
N ALA A 53 -0.78 -8.24 -14.21
CA ALA A 53 -2.15 -7.78 -14.03
C ALA A 53 -2.42 -6.37 -14.59
N GLY A 54 -1.44 -5.73 -15.24
CA GLY A 54 -1.57 -4.36 -15.76
C GLY A 54 -1.73 -3.31 -14.67
N ARG A 55 -1.36 -3.63 -13.42
CA ARG A 55 -1.39 -2.73 -12.26
C ARG A 55 0.04 -2.51 -11.75
N PRO A 56 0.94 -1.93 -12.57
CA PRO A 56 2.27 -1.58 -12.08
C PRO A 56 2.13 -0.66 -10.87
N SER A 57 2.93 -0.89 -9.82
CA SER A 57 2.94 -0.01 -8.66
C SER A 57 3.36 1.39 -9.08
N ARG A 58 2.40 2.32 -9.17
CA ARG A 58 2.62 3.72 -9.60
C ARG A 58 3.04 4.64 -8.47
N ALA A 59 3.09 4.15 -7.23
CA ALA A 59 3.48 4.92 -6.07
C ALA A 59 5.01 5.04 -6.01
N ARG A 60 5.57 5.95 -6.81
CA ARG A 60 6.93 6.45 -6.60
C ARG A 60 6.88 7.51 -5.51
N PRO A 61 7.74 7.44 -4.48
CA PRO A 61 7.91 8.55 -3.54
C PRO A 61 8.21 9.82 -4.33
N ARG A 62 7.47 10.88 -4.03
CA ARG A 62 7.66 12.22 -4.59
C ARG A 62 8.10 13.17 -3.49
N PHE A 63 8.87 14.18 -3.85
CA PHE A 63 9.16 15.26 -2.92
C PHE A 63 7.91 16.12 -2.71
N VAL A 64 7.79 16.78 -1.55
CA VAL A 64 6.60 17.57 -1.18
C VAL A 64 6.45 18.84 -2.03
N ASP A 65 7.55 19.31 -2.59
CA ASP A 65 7.69 20.46 -3.48
C ASP A 65 7.62 20.07 -4.96
N GLU A 66 7.46 18.77 -5.28
CA GLU A 66 7.34 18.31 -6.66
C GLU A 66 5.98 18.76 -7.26
N PRO A 67 5.96 19.46 -8.40
CA PRO A 67 4.72 19.93 -9.01
C PRO A 67 3.87 18.74 -9.45
N SER A 68 2.57 18.75 -9.10
CA SER A 68 1.64 17.68 -9.47
C SER A 68 1.06 17.88 -10.87
N ASP A 69 1.18 16.88 -11.74
CA ASP A 69 0.54 16.83 -13.07
C ASP A 69 -1.00 16.61 -13.03
N GLY A 70 -1.59 16.66 -11.84
CA GLY A 70 -3.03 16.43 -11.65
C GLY A 70 -3.87 17.65 -11.99
N VAL A 71 -4.94 17.45 -12.76
CA VAL A 71 -5.96 18.49 -12.99
C VAL A 71 -6.91 18.51 -11.79
N VAL A 72 -6.91 19.62 -11.04
CA VAL A 72 -7.91 19.87 -9.99
C VAL A 72 -9.21 20.28 -10.67
N VAL A 73 -10.24 19.43 -10.58
CA VAL A 73 -11.58 19.74 -11.07
C VAL A 73 -12.45 20.18 -9.89
N THR A 74 -12.92 21.42 -9.93
CA THR A 74 -13.91 21.92 -8.96
C THR A 74 -15.28 21.40 -9.35
N LEU A 75 -15.89 20.60 -8.47
CA LEU A 75 -17.26 20.11 -8.67
C LEU A 75 -18.24 21.13 -8.08
N GLU A 76 -18.89 21.88 -8.95
CA GLU A 76 -20.01 22.76 -8.57
C GLU A 76 -21.19 21.92 -8.04
N PRO A 77 -21.76 22.23 -6.87
CA PRO A 77 -22.94 21.55 -6.38
C PRO A 77 -24.12 21.83 -7.33
N ARG A 78 -24.72 20.76 -7.87
CA ARG A 78 -25.89 20.85 -8.75
C ARG A 78 -27.06 21.46 -7.99
N THR A 79 -27.35 22.74 -8.23
CA THR A 79 -28.55 23.40 -7.69
C THR A 79 -29.79 22.64 -8.18
N LYS A 80 -30.64 22.23 -7.24
CA LYS A 80 -31.90 21.55 -7.55
C LYS A 80 -32.82 22.57 -8.21
N ALA A 81 -33.28 22.27 -9.42
CA ALA A 81 -34.28 23.10 -10.11
C ALA A 81 -35.54 23.27 -9.23
N PRO A 82 -36.14 24.47 -9.20
CA PRO A 82 -37.36 24.69 -8.44
C PRO A 82 -38.48 23.81 -9.00
N ARG A 83 -39.20 23.11 -8.11
CA ARG A 83 -40.39 22.35 -8.50
C ARG A 83 -41.42 23.36 -9.02
N LYS A 84 -41.81 23.21 -10.29
CA LYS A 84 -42.91 23.99 -10.88
C LYS A 84 -44.16 23.78 -10.02
N GLY A 85 -44.67 24.86 -9.44
CA GLY A 85 -45.89 24.84 -8.64
C GLY A 85 -47.05 24.27 -9.45
N HIS A 86 -47.81 23.41 -8.79
CA HIS A 86 -49.12 22.96 -9.23
C HIS A 86 -50.11 24.10 -8.98
N ASP A 87 -50.68 24.64 -10.05
CA ASP A 87 -51.78 25.62 -10.02
C ASP A 87 -53.09 24.82 -9.86
N PRO A 88 -53.91 25.07 -8.83
CA PRO A 88 -55.28 24.60 -8.79
C PRO A 88 -56.23 25.67 -9.36
N ASP A 89 -57.17 25.18 -10.18
CA ASP A 89 -58.32 25.84 -10.85
C ASP A 89 -58.06 26.65 -12.14
#